data_AF-A0A930ET08-F1
#
_entry.id   AF-A0A930ET08-F1
#
_cell.length_a   1.000
_cell.length_b   1.000
_cell.length_c   1.000
_cell.angle_alpha   90.00
_cell.angle_beta   90.00
_cell.angle_gamma   90.00
#
_symmetry.space_group_name_H-M   'P 1'
#
loop_
_entity.id
_entity.type
_entity.pdbx_description
1 polymer ?
#
loop_
_entity_poly.entity_id
_entity_poly.type
_entity_poly.pdbx_seq_one_letter_code
_entity_poly.pdbx_strand_id
1 'polypeptide(L)'
;RDSNPSAVLAPTREALKAGEVVGIFPEGTLTRDPDQWPMEFKSGAARLALDTGVPVIPVSQWGPQDIMVPYNAKGIDMRPGRRVSYHFGEPVDLSDLMSPAGSEDHEAVNEATKRISDAVRAGVGKLRGLPVPEKVWDPATQAGPWWEEELAKKAKKAKKARKKG
;
A
#
# COMPACT_ATOMS: atom_id res chain seq x y z
N ARG A 1 11.68 -14.97 13.59
CA ARG A 1 10.63 -14.25 12.85
C ARG A 1 10.00 -15.30 11.97
N ASP A 2 8.83 -15.82 12.34
CA ASP A 2 8.20 -16.90 11.58
C ASP A 2 7.92 -16.41 10.16
N SER A 3 8.45 -17.16 9.21
CA SER A 3 8.46 -16.84 7.78
C SER A 3 7.14 -17.16 7.09
N ASN A 4 6.12 -17.61 7.84
CA ASN A 4 4.80 -17.89 7.30
C ASN A 4 3.82 -16.72 7.60
N PRO A 5 3.52 -15.84 6.62
CA PRO A 5 2.62 -14.72 6.81
C PRO A 5 1.15 -15.13 7.06
N SER A 6 0.74 -16.38 6.81
CA SER A 6 -0.59 -16.84 7.19
C SER A 6 -0.70 -17.15 8.69
N ALA A 7 0.42 -17.49 9.35
CA ALA A 7 0.44 -17.86 10.76
C ALA A 7 0.06 -16.70 11.69
N VAL A 8 0.20 -15.44 11.23
CA VAL A 8 -0.21 -14.26 12.01
C VAL A 8 -1.70 -13.93 11.88
N LEU A 9 -2.42 -14.50 10.91
CA LEU A 9 -3.84 -14.18 10.71
C LEU A 9 -4.71 -14.72 11.85
N ALA A 10 -4.43 -15.94 12.33
CA ALA A 10 -5.16 -16.54 13.44
C ALA A 10 -5.08 -15.73 14.74
N PRO A 11 -3.90 -15.37 15.29
CA PRO A 11 -3.83 -14.55 16.49
C PRO A 11 -4.41 -13.14 16.28
N THR A 12 -4.25 -12.57 15.07
CA THR A 12 -4.84 -11.26 14.74
C THR A 12 -6.38 -11.33 14.75
N ARG A 13 -6.96 -12.42 14.25
CA ARG A 13 -8.41 -12.66 14.29
C ARG A 13 -8.94 -12.69 15.72
N GLU A 14 -8.25 -13.38 16.61
CA GLU A 14 -8.66 -13.49 18.02
C GLU A 14 -8.57 -12.15 18.74
N ALA A 15 -7.51 -11.36 18.48
CA ALA A 15 -7.41 -9.99 19.01
C ALA A 15 -8.58 -9.10 18.53
N LEU A 16 -8.93 -9.17 17.24
CA LEU A 16 -10.07 -8.43 16.68
C LEU A 16 -11.40 -8.85 17.32
N LYS A 17 -11.62 -10.15 17.53
CA LYS A 17 -12.80 -10.67 18.24
C LYS A 17 -12.86 -10.22 19.71
N ALA A 18 -11.70 -10.03 20.34
CA ALA A 18 -11.59 -9.50 21.69
C ALA A 18 -11.84 -7.97 21.77
N GLY A 19 -12.11 -7.31 20.63
CA GLY A 19 -12.37 -5.87 20.56
C GLY A 19 -11.11 -5.01 20.47
N GLU A 20 -9.95 -5.61 20.19
CA GLU A 20 -8.71 -4.86 19.97
C GLU A 20 -8.66 -4.20 18.58
N VAL A 21 -7.81 -3.18 18.46
CA VAL A 21 -7.56 -2.48 17.21
C VAL A 21 -6.24 -2.95 16.60
N VAL A 22 -6.27 -3.34 15.32
CA VAL A 22 -5.09 -3.82 14.60
C VAL A 22 -4.73 -2.85 13.47
N GLY A 23 -3.50 -2.33 13.51
CA GLY A 23 -2.91 -1.57 12.41
C GLY A 23 -2.24 -2.49 11.38
N ILE A 24 -2.65 -2.40 10.12
CA ILE A 24 -2.09 -3.23 9.03
C ILE A 24 -1.49 -2.32 7.96
N PHE A 25 -0.26 -2.65 7.52
CA PHE A 25 0.37 -2.08 6.33
C PHE A 25 0.26 -3.09 5.18
N PRO A 26 -0.77 -2.98 4.32
CA PRO A 26 -1.13 -4.04 3.38
C PRO A 26 -0.13 -4.25 2.23
N GLU A 27 0.70 -3.27 1.91
CA GLU A 27 1.80 -3.42 0.94
C GLU A 27 2.92 -4.34 1.45
N GLY A 28 3.09 -4.41 2.77
CA GLY A 28 4.14 -5.19 3.44
C GLY A 28 5.57 -4.70 3.20
N THR A 29 5.77 -3.62 2.44
CA THR A 29 7.05 -2.91 2.27
C THR A 29 6.77 -1.41 2.11
N LEU A 30 7.82 -0.58 2.12
CA LEU A 30 7.70 0.83 1.73
C LEU A 30 7.51 0.93 0.21
N THR A 31 6.66 1.85 -0.24
CA THR A 31 6.46 2.09 -1.67
C THR A 31 7.78 2.41 -2.37
N ARG A 32 7.93 1.82 -3.57
CA ARG A 32 9.04 2.07 -4.49
C ARG A 32 8.58 2.81 -5.74
N ASP A 33 7.30 3.18 -5.79
CA ASP A 33 6.77 4.05 -6.83
C ASP A 33 7.53 5.40 -6.76
N PRO A 34 8.12 5.88 -7.87
CA PRO A 34 8.75 7.20 -7.94
C PRO A 34 7.80 8.35 -7.52
N ASP A 35 6.50 8.20 -7.79
CA ASP A 35 5.46 9.15 -7.39
C ASP A 35 4.91 8.88 -5.99
N GLN A 36 5.42 7.83 -5.32
CA GLN A 36 5.09 7.46 -3.95
C GLN A 36 3.60 7.14 -3.75
N TRP A 37 2.94 6.62 -4.78
CA TRP A 37 1.59 6.07 -4.62
C TRP A 37 1.63 4.72 -3.90
N PRO A 38 0.54 4.37 -3.18
CA PRO A 38 0.39 3.06 -2.61
C PRO A 38 0.42 1.96 -3.69
N MET A 39 1.28 0.97 -3.49
CA MET A 39 1.47 -0.17 -4.42
C MET A 39 0.32 -1.18 -4.30
N GLU A 40 0.50 -2.37 -4.85
CA GLU A 40 -0.46 -3.46 -4.70
C GLU A 40 -0.56 -3.96 -3.26
N PHE A 41 -1.79 -4.22 -2.82
CA PHE A 41 -2.10 -4.61 -1.46
C PHE A 41 -2.21 -6.13 -1.35
N LYS A 42 -1.67 -6.68 -0.27
CA LYS A 42 -1.90 -8.07 0.10
C LYS A 42 -3.28 -8.23 0.73
N SER A 43 -3.89 -9.38 0.52
CA SER A 43 -5.27 -9.68 0.94
C SER A 43 -5.47 -9.96 2.44
N GLY A 44 -4.44 -9.82 3.28
CA GLY A 44 -4.53 -10.14 4.71
C GLY A 44 -5.61 -9.34 5.45
N ALA A 45 -5.71 -8.03 5.17
CA ALA A 45 -6.73 -7.17 5.78
C ALA A 45 -8.15 -7.56 5.34
N ALA A 46 -8.34 -7.84 4.05
CA ALA A 46 -9.63 -8.28 3.50
C ALA A 46 -10.09 -9.61 4.12
N ARG A 47 -9.18 -10.60 4.21
CA ARG A 47 -9.50 -11.88 4.86
C ARG A 47 -9.95 -11.70 6.30
N LEU A 48 -9.19 -10.92 7.10
CA LEU A 48 -9.55 -10.65 8.49
C LEU A 48 -10.92 -10.00 8.61
N ALA A 49 -11.23 -9.02 7.77
CA ALA A 49 -12.53 -8.35 7.75
C ALA A 49 -13.67 -9.32 7.43
N LEU A 50 -13.54 -10.10 6.35
CA LEU A 50 -14.59 -11.04 5.91
C LEU A 50 -14.87 -12.16 6.92
N ASP A 51 -13.86 -12.60 7.65
CA ASP A 51 -14.01 -13.67 8.65
C ASP A 51 -14.50 -13.19 10.03
N THR A 52 -14.33 -11.90 10.34
CA THR A 52 -14.66 -11.36 11.68
C THR A 52 -15.82 -10.37 11.65
N GLY A 53 -16.18 -9.85 10.48
CA GLY A 53 -17.19 -8.79 10.32
C GLY A 53 -16.76 -7.43 10.89
N VAL A 54 -15.50 -7.25 11.28
CA VAL A 54 -15.04 -5.96 11.83
C VAL A 54 -14.89 -4.92 10.72
N PRO A 55 -15.18 -3.63 11.01
CA PRO A 55 -15.04 -2.57 10.03
C PRO A 55 -13.57 -2.30 9.69
N VAL A 56 -13.29 -2.01 8.43
CA VAL A 56 -11.96 -1.61 7.97
C VAL A 56 -11.93 -0.10 7.77
N ILE A 57 -11.11 0.59 8.56
CA ILE A 57 -10.91 2.04 8.46
C ILE A 57 -9.66 2.32 7.61
N PRO A 58 -9.79 2.92 6.40
CA PRO A 58 -8.65 3.24 5.57
C PRO A 58 -7.91 4.46 6.12
N VAL A 59 -6.61 4.31 6.38
CA VAL A 59 -5.74 5.40 6.84
C VAL A 59 -4.68 5.68 5.78
N SER A 60 -4.64 6.92 5.32
CA SER A 60 -3.65 7.42 4.36
C SER A 60 -2.70 8.38 5.05
N GLN A 61 -1.42 8.36 4.68
CA GLN A 61 -0.41 9.27 5.23
C GLN A 61 0.43 9.90 4.13
N TRP A 62 0.93 11.11 4.38
CA TRP A 62 1.83 11.84 3.49
C TRP A 62 2.81 12.71 4.27
N GLY A 63 4.06 12.77 3.83
CA GLY A 63 5.13 13.56 4.47
C GLY A 63 6.23 12.76 5.18
N PRO A 64 6.03 11.52 5.71
CA PRO A 64 7.11 10.76 6.34
C PRO A 64 8.34 10.54 5.44
N GLN A 65 8.14 10.44 4.12
CA GLN A 65 9.20 10.34 3.11
C GLN A 65 10.21 11.50 3.13
N ASP A 66 9.80 12.69 3.57
CA ASP A 66 10.62 13.90 3.61
C ASP A 66 11.47 13.94 4.88
N ILE A 67 11.10 13.15 5.88
CA ILE A 67 11.81 12.98 7.15
C ILE A 67 12.75 11.79 7.05
N MET A 68 12.27 10.66 6.56
CA MET A 68 13.05 9.43 6.45
C MET A 68 12.84 8.83 5.07
N VAL A 69 13.89 8.95 4.24
CA VAL A 69 13.88 8.31 2.93
C VAL A 69 13.85 6.79 3.08
N PRO A 70 13.18 6.06 2.17
CA PRO A 70 13.12 4.62 2.21
C PRO A 70 14.51 3.99 2.35
N TYR A 71 14.59 2.91 3.14
CA TYR A 71 15.82 2.15 3.39
C TYR A 71 16.96 2.96 4.01
N ASN A 72 16.64 4.06 4.70
CA ASN A 72 17.58 4.91 5.43
C ASN A 72 18.76 5.42 4.58
N ALA A 73 18.54 5.58 3.26
CA ALA A 73 19.59 5.92 2.31
C ALA A 73 20.33 7.25 2.61
N LYS A 74 19.72 8.13 3.42
CA LYS A 74 20.28 9.46 3.78
C LYS A 74 20.14 9.82 5.27
N GLY A 75 19.74 8.88 6.14
CA GLY A 75 19.45 9.19 7.56
C GLY A 75 18.09 9.84 7.79
N ILE A 76 17.87 10.32 9.03
CA ILE A 76 16.65 11.00 9.48
C ILE A 76 16.85 12.52 9.43
N ASP A 77 15.99 13.22 8.71
CA ASP A 77 15.97 14.68 8.63
C ASP A 77 14.97 15.26 9.64
N MET A 78 15.49 15.74 10.78
CA MET A 78 14.69 16.35 11.85
C MET A 78 14.57 17.87 11.75
N ARG A 79 14.85 18.48 10.59
CA ARG A 79 14.72 19.93 10.42
C ARG A 79 13.25 20.37 10.62
N PRO A 80 12.99 21.51 11.28
CA PRO A 80 11.65 22.06 11.42
C PRO A 80 10.99 22.32 10.06
N GLY A 81 9.65 22.23 10.02
CA GLY A 81 8.87 22.49 8.80
C GLY A 81 8.55 21.26 7.95
N ARG A 82 8.97 20.05 8.37
CA ARG A 82 8.53 18.78 7.76
C ARG A 82 7.12 18.44 8.24
N ARG A 83 6.14 18.61 7.36
CA ARG A 83 4.73 18.34 7.66
C ARG A 83 4.41 16.87 7.41
N VAL A 84 3.83 16.21 8.41
CA VAL A 84 3.17 14.90 8.25
C VAL A 84 1.67 15.12 8.29
N SER A 85 0.95 14.55 7.33
CA SER A 85 -0.50 14.64 7.23
C SER A 85 -1.10 13.24 7.19
N TYR A 86 -2.22 13.07 7.88
CA TYR A 86 -2.99 11.83 7.93
C TYR A 86 -4.42 12.10 7.47
N HIS A 87 -5.02 11.13 6.80
CA HIS A 87 -6.43 11.11 6.44
C HIS A 87 -7.03 9.78 6.89
N PHE A 88 -8.03 9.85 7.76
CA PHE A 88 -8.84 8.72 8.19
C PHE A 88 -10.12 8.76 7.36
N GLY A 89 -10.34 7.74 6.54
CA GLY A 89 -11.55 7.64 5.72
C GLY A 89 -12.71 6.98 6.47
N GLU A 90 -13.87 7.01 5.82
CA GLU A 90 -15.04 6.24 6.26
C GLU A 90 -14.76 4.73 6.20
N PRO A 91 -15.45 3.91 7.01
CA PRO A 91 -15.38 2.46 6.91
C PRO A 91 -15.62 1.99 5.47
N VAL A 92 -14.77 1.10 4.97
CA VAL A 92 -14.97 0.50 3.64
C VAL A 92 -16.20 -0.41 3.71
N ASP A 93 -17.18 -0.17 2.84
CA ASP A 93 -18.35 -1.05 2.76
C ASP A 93 -17.98 -2.39 2.10
N LEU A 94 -18.05 -3.43 2.90
CA LEU A 94 -17.80 -4.82 2.53
C LEU A 94 -19.02 -5.70 2.83
N SER A 95 -20.16 -5.11 3.17
CA SER A 95 -21.33 -5.83 3.68
C SER A 95 -21.91 -6.82 2.65
N ASP A 96 -21.85 -6.46 1.37
CA ASP A 96 -22.27 -7.30 0.24
C ASP A 96 -21.33 -8.48 -0.05
N LEU A 97 -20.11 -8.43 0.48
CA LEU A 97 -19.10 -9.48 0.32
C LEU A 97 -19.07 -10.46 1.50
N MET A 98 -19.85 -10.19 2.55
CA MET A 98 -19.92 -11.04 3.73
C MET A 98 -20.73 -12.29 3.43
N SER A 99 -20.10 -13.45 3.62
CA SER A 99 -20.75 -14.76 3.47
C SER A 99 -20.26 -15.74 4.54
N PRO A 100 -20.97 -16.85 4.78
CA PRO A 100 -20.47 -17.91 5.67
C PRO A 100 -19.11 -18.50 5.24
N ALA A 101 -18.72 -18.34 3.97
CA ALA A 101 -17.42 -18.79 3.47
C ALA A 101 -16.28 -17.87 3.93
N GLY A 102 -16.56 -16.61 4.27
CA GLY A 102 -15.56 -15.64 4.74
C GLY A 102 -14.39 -15.52 3.76
N SER A 103 -13.18 -15.72 4.27
CA SER A 103 -11.94 -15.65 3.49
C SER A 103 -11.67 -16.81 2.52
N GLU A 104 -12.48 -17.88 2.54
CA GLU A 104 -12.43 -18.97 1.56
C GLU A 104 -13.05 -18.55 0.21
N ASP A 105 -13.88 -17.51 0.20
CA ASP A 105 -14.36 -16.89 -1.03
C ASP A 105 -13.28 -15.97 -1.62
N HIS A 106 -12.50 -16.54 -2.53
CA HIS A 106 -11.39 -15.83 -3.17
C HIS A 106 -11.84 -14.61 -4.00
N GLU A 107 -13.04 -14.63 -4.58
CA GLU A 107 -13.55 -13.49 -5.35
C GLU A 107 -13.93 -12.34 -4.42
N ALA A 108 -14.65 -12.64 -3.34
CA ALA A 108 -14.97 -11.67 -2.29
C ALA A 108 -13.70 -11.06 -1.67
N VAL A 109 -12.68 -11.88 -1.39
CA VAL A 109 -11.39 -11.41 -0.86
C VAL A 109 -10.69 -10.46 -1.83
N ASN A 110 -10.68 -10.77 -3.13
CA ASN A 110 -10.04 -9.93 -4.13
C ASN A 110 -10.76 -8.59 -4.28
N GLU A 111 -12.09 -8.61 -4.34
CA GLU A 111 -12.90 -7.39 -4.43
C GLU A 111 -12.76 -6.53 -3.16
N ALA A 112 -12.82 -7.14 -1.97
CA ALA A 112 -12.59 -6.43 -0.71
C ALA A 112 -11.19 -5.80 -0.67
N THR A 113 -10.15 -6.54 -1.11
CA THR A 113 -8.78 -6.01 -1.19
C THR A 113 -8.70 -4.82 -2.14
N LYS A 114 -9.38 -4.89 -3.28
CA LYS A 114 -9.47 -3.80 -4.25
C LYS A 114 -10.11 -2.56 -3.62
N ARG A 115 -11.29 -2.69 -3.00
CA ARG A 115 -12.00 -1.58 -2.34
C ARG A 115 -11.17 -0.90 -1.26
N ILE A 116 -10.48 -1.70 -0.43
CA ILE A 116 -9.56 -1.18 0.60
C ILE A 116 -8.42 -0.40 -0.05
N SER A 117 -7.81 -0.95 -1.12
CA SER A 117 -6.71 -0.28 -1.82
C SER A 117 -7.15 1.03 -2.47
N ASP A 118 -8.33 1.05 -3.10
CA ASP A 118 -8.89 2.23 -3.75
C ASP A 118 -9.19 3.34 -2.73
N ALA A 119 -9.75 2.98 -1.57
CA ALA A 119 -10.02 3.93 -0.49
C ALA A 119 -8.74 4.58 0.06
N VAL A 120 -7.68 3.79 0.27
CA VAL A 120 -6.38 4.32 0.74
C VAL A 120 -5.73 5.21 -0.33
N ARG A 121 -5.75 4.81 -1.61
CA ARG A 121 -5.22 5.63 -2.71
C ARG A 121 -6.00 6.93 -2.84
N ALA A 122 -7.33 6.89 -2.76
CA ALA A 122 -8.16 8.10 -2.77
C ALA A 122 -7.79 9.05 -1.62
N GLY A 123 -7.56 8.52 -0.41
CA GLY A 123 -7.08 9.31 0.73
C GLY A 123 -5.70 9.93 0.50
N VAL A 124 -4.76 9.22 -0.14
CA VAL A 124 -3.45 9.78 -0.54
C VAL A 124 -3.64 10.88 -1.59
N GLY A 125 -4.53 10.69 -2.56
CA GLY A 125 -4.87 11.71 -3.55
C GLY A 125 -5.42 12.99 -2.90
N LYS A 126 -6.32 12.85 -1.93
CA LYS A 126 -6.83 13.99 -1.13
C LYS A 126 -5.72 14.72 -0.39
N LEU A 127 -4.82 14.00 0.27
CA LEU A 127 -3.69 14.60 1.00
C LEU A 127 -2.73 15.37 0.10
N ARG A 128 -2.59 14.92 -1.15
CA ARG A 128 -1.69 15.51 -2.16
C ARG A 128 -2.36 16.55 -3.05
N GLY A 129 -3.69 16.60 -3.08
CA GLY A 129 -4.45 17.38 -4.06
C GLY A 129 -4.29 16.87 -5.50
N LEU A 130 -4.05 15.56 -5.67
CA LEU A 130 -3.81 14.93 -6.97
C LEU A 130 -4.85 13.84 -7.26
N PRO A 131 -5.25 13.63 -8.53
CA PRO A 131 -6.05 12.49 -8.91
C PRO A 131 -5.28 11.19 -8.71
N VAL A 132 -5.99 10.10 -8.39
CA VAL A 132 -5.41 8.76 -8.31
C VAL A 132 -5.00 8.33 -9.72
N PRO A 133 -3.77 7.80 -9.92
CA PRO A 133 -3.34 7.33 -11.23
C PRO A 133 -4.17 6.13 -11.68
N GLU A 134 -4.51 6.08 -12.97
CA GLU A 134 -5.27 4.98 -13.57
C GLU A 134 -4.50 3.65 -13.51
N LYS A 135 -3.16 3.72 -13.54
CA LYS A 135 -2.28 2.55 -13.48
C LYS A 135 -1.46 2.58 -12.20
N VAL A 136 -1.65 1.55 -11.37
CA VAL A 136 -0.83 1.31 -10.17
C VAL A 136 0.56 0.82 -10.60
N TRP A 137 1.61 1.34 -9.96
CA TRP A 137 2.97 0.89 -10.18
C TRP A 137 3.16 -0.54 -9.66
N ASP A 138 3.66 -1.42 -10.53
CA ASP A 138 3.94 -2.82 -10.19
C ASP A 138 5.45 -3.02 -9.97
N PRO A 139 5.86 -3.45 -8.75
CA PRO A 139 7.26 -3.72 -8.43
C PRO A 139 7.93 -4.81 -9.28
N ALA A 140 7.16 -5.80 -9.76
CA ALA A 140 7.69 -6.92 -10.54
C ALA A 140 8.04 -6.49 -11.97
N THR A 141 7.22 -5.62 -12.57
CA THR A 141 7.44 -5.11 -13.93
C THR A 141 8.17 -3.76 -13.98
N GLN A 142 8.30 -3.07 -12.83
CA GLN A 142 8.75 -1.67 -12.72
C GLN A 142 7.93 -0.69 -13.60
N ALA A 143 6.79 -1.12 -14.13
CA ALA A 143 6.00 -0.36 -15.08
C ALA A 143 5.17 0.72 -14.38
N GLY A 144 5.29 1.96 -14.87
CA GLY A 144 4.52 3.12 -14.43
C GLY A 144 4.55 4.23 -15.49
N PRO A 145 3.81 5.34 -15.30
CA PRO A 145 3.67 6.41 -16.30
C PRO A 145 4.99 7.07 -16.73
N TRP A 146 6.07 6.94 -15.94
CA TRP A 146 7.41 7.50 -16.20
C TRP A 146 8.41 6.48 -16.78
N TRP A 147 7.96 5.26 -17.08
CA TRP A 147 8.83 4.14 -17.45
C TRP A 147 9.50 4.30 -18.81
N GLU A 148 8.83 4.96 -19.76
CA GLU A 148 9.40 5.26 -21.07
C GLU A 148 10.62 6.20 -20.96
N GLU A 149 10.56 7.18 -20.06
CA GLU A 149 11.66 8.12 -19.82
C GLU A 149 12.86 7.44 -19.15
N GLU A 150 12.62 6.54 -18.19
CA GLU A 150 13.69 5.78 -17.52
C GLU A 150 14.35 4.77 -18.47
N LEU A 151 13.59 4.10 -19.36
CA LEU A 151 14.15 3.29 -20.44
C LEU A 151 15.01 4.13 -21.39
N ALA A 152 14.54 5.32 -21.76
CA ALA A 152 15.29 6.25 -22.61
C ALA A 152 16.59 6.72 -21.93
N LYS A 153 16.57 7.01 -20.62
CA LYS A 153 17.77 7.37 -19.83
C LYS A 153 18.75 6.19 -19.73
N LYS A 154 18.25 4.97 -19.44
CA LYS A 154 19.08 3.75 -19.40
C LYS A 154 19.73 3.47 -20.75
N ALA A 155 18.98 3.59 -21.85
CA ALA A 155 19.49 3.44 -23.21
C ALA A 155 20.56 4.48 -23.56
N LYS A 156 20.35 5.76 -23.21
CA LYS A 156 21.36 6.83 -23.36
C LYS A 156 22.64 6.53 -22.57
N LYS A 157 22.52 6.05 -21.32
CA LYS A 157 23.66 5.72 -20.47
C LYS A 157 24.46 4.53 -21.01
N ALA A 158 23.79 3.49 -21.50
CA ALA A 158 24.43 2.34 -22.15
C ALA A 158 25.16 2.74 -23.44
N LYS A 159 24.54 3.58 -24.28
CA LYS A 159 25.17 4.11 -25.50
C LYS A 159 26.41 4.95 -25.19
N LYS A 160 26.38 5.74 -24.10
CA LYS A 160 27.51 6.54 -23.64
C LYS A 160 28.66 5.68 -23.09
N ALA A 161 28.36 4.58 -22.40
CA ALA A 161 29.36 3.63 -21.91
C ALA A 161 30.06 2.91 -23.07
N ARG A 162 29.30 2.48 -24.09
CA ARG A 162 29.82 1.80 -25.28
C ARG A 162 30.67 2.69 -26.21
N LYS A 163 30.58 4.01 -26.06
CA LYS A 163 31.41 4.98 -26.80
C LYS A 163 32.69 5.37 -26.04
N LYS A 164 32.83 4.92 -24.79
CA LYS A 164 33.93 5.28 -23.88
C LYS A 164 34.90 4.12 -23.60
N GLY A 165 34.58 2.91 -24.03
CA GLY A 165 35.49 1.76 -24.11
C GLY A 165 35.70 1.40 -25.57
#